data_AF-A0A363RGH5-F1
#
_entry.id   AF-A0A363RGH5-F1
#
_cell.length_a   1.000
_cell.length_b   1.000
_cell.length_c   1.000
_cell.angle_alpha   90.00
_cell.angle_beta   90.00
_cell.angle_gamma   90.00
#
_symmetry.space_group_name_H-M   'P 1'
#
loop_
_entity.id
_entity.type
_entity.pdbx_description
1 polymer ?
#
loop_
_entity_poly.entity_id
_entity_poly.type
_entity_poly.pdbx_seq_one_letter_code
_entity_poly.pdbx_strand_id
1 'polypeptide(L)'
;MVLTNGQAGETLTVIGNYTGGGSLALDTVLGDSSSASDVLHVSGGTTGTTILQVNNLGGTGALTTGDGILVVQVDGSSSGTFALPGGSLIAGQFLYSLQKIGNNWYLQSQANTGTVQVSKTVVGPEGAPAFSGSIPFTLTCVSPDLSQQGSIAVVNNAGAADPITVTAGSSCSVAEGALPAAPSGYGWGAATLPAATGPVPLGGNLTLAITNTLVKQNTPTATPTPVPSLSQWALALLSLVMAGFTAMGLRRSRMR
;
A
#
# COMPACT_ATOMS: atom_id res chain seq x y z
N MET A 1 29.42 -32.47 -2.61
CA MET A 1 28.75 -33.47 -1.75
C MET A 1 27.27 -33.15 -1.82
N VAL A 2 26.41 -34.14 -2.02
CA VAL A 2 25.03 -33.92 -2.46
C VAL A 2 24.10 -34.87 -1.72
N LEU A 3 23.13 -34.31 -0.99
CA LEU A 3 21.94 -35.01 -0.50
C LEU A 3 20.77 -34.46 -1.31
N THR A 4 20.66 -34.90 -2.56
CA THR A 4 19.56 -34.49 -3.43
C THR A 4 19.04 -35.71 -4.19
N ASN A 5 18.25 -36.53 -3.51
CA ASN A 5 17.57 -37.68 -4.12
C ASN A 5 16.08 -37.39 -4.38
N GLY A 6 15.62 -36.16 -4.12
CA GLY A 6 14.22 -35.76 -4.22
C GLY A 6 13.40 -36.17 -3.00
N GLN A 7 14.05 -36.53 -1.89
CA GLN A 7 13.47 -36.79 -0.59
C GLN A 7 14.22 -35.96 0.45
N ALA A 8 13.54 -35.59 1.53
CA ALA A 8 14.16 -34.89 2.64
C ALA A 8 14.08 -35.75 3.90
N GLY A 9 15.09 -35.61 4.76
CA GLY A 9 15.19 -36.32 6.03
C GLY A 9 16.44 -37.20 6.14
N GLU A 10 17.33 -37.13 5.16
CA GLU A 10 18.57 -37.88 5.12
C GLU A 10 19.65 -37.20 5.99
N THR A 11 20.37 -38.01 6.76
CA THR A 11 21.54 -37.54 7.51
C THR A 11 22.82 -37.98 6.85
N LEU A 12 23.68 -37.02 6.53
CA LEU A 12 25.02 -37.25 6.07
C LEU A 12 26.02 -37.10 7.19
N THR A 13 26.54 -38.22 7.67
CA THR A 13 27.49 -38.23 8.79
C THR A 13 28.93 -38.15 8.31
N VAL A 14 29.65 -37.14 8.79
CA VAL A 14 31.11 -37.04 8.72
C VAL A 14 31.68 -37.46 10.07
N ILE A 15 32.40 -38.59 10.07
CA ILE A 15 33.10 -39.07 11.25
C ILE A 15 34.44 -38.32 11.35
N GLY A 16 34.57 -37.47 12.37
CA GLY A 16 35.73 -36.62 12.59
C GLY A 16 35.50 -35.17 12.17
N ASN A 17 36.59 -34.46 11.88
CA ASN A 17 36.52 -33.03 11.56
C ASN A 17 36.08 -32.77 10.12
N TYR A 18 35.35 -31.69 9.90
CA TYR A 18 34.91 -31.22 8.59
C TYR A 18 35.52 -29.86 8.28
N THR A 19 36.29 -29.78 7.19
CA THR A 19 36.82 -28.50 6.68
C THR A 19 36.05 -28.09 5.44
N GLY A 20 35.28 -27.01 5.55
CA GLY A 20 34.56 -26.42 4.45
C GLY A 20 35.47 -25.74 3.42
N GLY A 21 34.97 -25.62 2.20
CA GLY A 21 35.63 -24.90 1.10
C GLY A 21 34.85 -24.93 -0.22
N GLY A 22 33.55 -25.25 -0.18
CA GLY A 22 32.73 -25.51 -1.36
C GLY A 22 31.25 -25.47 -1.04
N SER A 23 30.43 -26.13 -1.86
CA SER A 23 28.99 -26.24 -1.65
C SER A 23 28.55 -27.64 -1.20
N LEU A 24 27.49 -27.66 -0.39
CA LEU A 24 26.74 -28.85 -0.01
C LEU A 24 25.28 -28.62 -0.38
N ALA A 25 24.70 -29.51 -1.17
CA ALA A 25 23.28 -29.47 -1.49
C ALA A 25 22.48 -30.34 -0.50
N LEU A 26 21.35 -29.81 -0.06
CA LEU A 26 20.42 -30.41 0.90
C LEU A 26 19.00 -30.34 0.32
N ASP A 27 18.23 -31.42 0.41
CA ASP A 27 16.80 -31.37 0.16
C ASP A 27 16.05 -30.98 1.45
N THR A 28 15.13 -30.01 1.35
CA THR A 28 14.33 -29.53 2.48
C THR A 28 12.91 -29.25 2.01
N VAL A 29 11.90 -29.60 2.81
CA VAL A 29 10.54 -29.08 2.63
C VAL A 29 10.41 -27.78 3.40
N LEU A 30 10.59 -26.61 2.77
CA LEU A 30 10.55 -25.34 3.51
C LEU A 30 9.16 -25.08 4.13
N GLY A 31 9.07 -25.18 5.46
CA GLY A 31 7.85 -25.03 6.26
C GLY A 31 8.14 -24.57 7.69
N ASP A 32 7.44 -25.13 8.68
CA ASP A 32 7.66 -24.81 10.10
C ASP A 32 8.85 -25.59 10.69
N SER A 33 9.10 -25.47 11.99
CA SER A 33 10.24 -26.13 12.66
C SER A 33 10.20 -27.66 12.66
N SER A 34 9.08 -28.29 12.31
CA SER A 34 8.95 -29.75 12.17
C SER A 34 9.24 -30.25 10.76
N SER A 35 9.56 -29.34 9.83
CA SER A 35 9.80 -29.66 8.43
C SER A 35 10.91 -30.69 8.24
N ALA A 36 10.67 -31.64 7.34
CA ALA A 36 11.69 -32.57 6.90
C ALA A 36 12.81 -31.83 6.17
N SER A 37 14.04 -32.11 6.57
CA SER A 37 15.25 -31.58 5.95
C SER A 37 16.35 -32.60 6.04
N ASP A 38 17.19 -32.61 5.02
CA ASP A 38 18.50 -33.25 5.11
C ASP A 38 19.38 -32.52 6.11
N VAL A 39 20.26 -33.28 6.76
CA VAL A 39 21.16 -32.79 7.80
C VAL A 39 22.59 -33.24 7.52
N LEU A 40 23.52 -32.29 7.51
CA LEU A 40 24.93 -32.60 7.70
C LEU A 40 25.20 -32.83 9.18
N HIS A 41 25.61 -34.03 9.57
CA HIS A 41 26.06 -34.33 10.92
C HIS A 41 27.58 -34.50 10.97
N VAL A 42 28.28 -33.69 11.77
CA VAL A 42 29.73 -33.76 11.95
C VAL A 42 30.03 -34.18 13.40
N SER A 43 30.65 -35.36 13.57
CA SER A 43 30.96 -35.87 14.92
C SER A 43 32.16 -35.19 15.57
N GLY A 44 32.98 -34.48 14.79
CA GLY A 44 34.12 -33.67 15.25
C GLY A 44 33.85 -32.16 15.13
N GLY A 45 34.92 -31.38 14.92
CA GLY A 45 34.83 -29.94 14.74
C GLY A 45 34.70 -29.51 13.27
N THR A 46 34.17 -28.31 13.05
CA THR A 46 34.11 -27.67 11.73
C THR A 46 35.09 -26.51 11.61
N THR A 47 35.65 -26.32 10.41
CA THR A 47 36.44 -25.14 10.02
C THR A 47 36.13 -24.73 8.57
N GLY A 48 36.61 -23.58 8.10
CA GLY A 48 36.38 -23.11 6.73
C GLY A 48 34.95 -22.63 6.48
N THR A 49 34.59 -22.45 5.20
CA THR A 49 33.26 -21.95 4.80
C THR A 49 32.58 -22.92 3.84
N THR A 50 31.30 -23.21 4.05
CA THR A 50 30.48 -24.04 3.16
C THR A 50 29.22 -23.29 2.74
N ILE A 51 28.92 -23.29 1.44
CA ILE A 51 27.65 -22.78 0.91
C ILE A 51 26.61 -23.91 0.93
N LEU A 52 25.51 -23.72 1.65
CA LEU A 52 24.38 -24.65 1.68
C LEU A 52 23.42 -24.33 0.55
N GLN A 53 23.35 -25.19 -0.47
CA GLN A 53 22.36 -25.13 -1.53
C GLN A 53 21.12 -25.91 -1.11
N VAL A 54 20.11 -25.20 -0.59
CA VAL A 54 18.86 -25.83 -0.17
C VAL A 54 17.92 -25.96 -1.37
N ASN A 55 17.58 -27.20 -1.69
CA ASN A 55 16.58 -27.52 -2.70
C ASN A 55 15.22 -27.68 -2.02
N ASN A 56 14.30 -26.75 -2.28
CA ASN A 56 12.97 -26.78 -1.69
C ASN A 56 12.08 -27.81 -2.39
N LEU A 57 11.74 -28.90 -1.70
CA LEU A 57 10.88 -29.98 -2.21
C LEU A 57 9.38 -29.64 -2.10
N GLY A 58 8.98 -28.49 -2.66
CA GLY A 58 7.58 -28.07 -2.70
C GLY A 58 7.02 -27.50 -1.40
N GLY A 59 7.88 -27.18 -0.42
CA GLY A 59 7.46 -26.48 0.79
C GLY A 59 6.89 -25.09 0.47
N THR A 60 5.74 -24.77 1.06
CA THR A 60 5.03 -23.50 0.84
C THR A 60 5.45 -22.39 1.80
N GLY A 61 6.33 -22.70 2.74
CA GLY A 61 6.75 -21.83 3.83
C GLY A 61 5.76 -21.75 5.00
N ALA A 62 6.30 -21.55 6.20
CA ALA A 62 5.58 -21.23 7.43
C ALA A 62 6.53 -20.55 8.43
N LEU A 63 6.00 -19.97 9.51
CA LEU A 63 6.83 -19.46 10.60
C LEU A 63 7.46 -20.61 11.38
N THR A 64 8.77 -20.56 11.54
CA THR A 64 9.49 -21.41 12.49
C THR A 64 9.33 -20.88 13.90
N THR A 65 9.30 -21.79 14.87
CA THR A 65 9.39 -21.52 16.31
C THR A 65 10.62 -22.21 16.92
N GLY A 66 11.05 -21.79 18.11
CA GLY A 66 12.25 -22.33 18.74
C GLY A 66 13.50 -22.09 17.89
N ASP A 67 14.33 -23.12 17.71
CA ASP A 67 15.59 -23.01 16.97
C ASP A 67 15.42 -22.97 15.44
N GLY A 68 14.31 -23.51 14.91
CA GLY A 68 14.02 -23.61 13.48
C GLY A 68 14.25 -25.00 12.91
N ILE A 69 14.45 -25.08 11.59
CA ILE A 69 14.67 -26.35 10.86
C ILE A 69 16.17 -26.68 10.91
N LEU A 70 16.53 -27.79 11.55
CA LEU A 70 17.93 -28.23 11.64
C LEU A 70 18.47 -28.62 10.25
N VAL A 71 19.64 -28.09 9.88
CA VAL A 71 20.32 -28.42 8.61
C VAL A 71 21.78 -28.82 8.79
N VAL A 72 22.41 -28.42 9.89
CA VAL A 72 23.75 -28.88 10.26
C VAL A 72 23.82 -29.14 11.76
N GLN A 73 24.23 -30.35 12.12
CA GLN A 73 24.58 -30.74 13.48
C GLN A 73 26.10 -30.88 13.62
N VAL A 74 26.68 -30.31 14.68
CA VAL A 74 28.11 -30.43 14.98
C VAL A 74 28.30 -30.81 16.45
N ASP A 75 28.90 -31.97 16.70
CA ASP A 75 29.12 -32.46 18.07
C ASP A 75 30.38 -31.84 18.72
N GLY A 76 31.39 -31.49 17.91
CA GLY A 76 32.61 -30.81 18.35
C GLY A 76 32.58 -29.29 18.20
N SER A 77 33.76 -28.67 18.13
CA SER A 77 33.87 -27.21 17.96
C SER A 77 33.34 -26.77 16.60
N SER A 78 32.28 -25.97 16.57
CA SER A 78 31.68 -25.47 15.33
C SER A 78 32.34 -24.15 14.87
N SER A 79 33.63 -24.17 14.53
CA SER A 79 34.38 -22.95 14.14
C SER A 79 34.25 -22.61 12.65
N GLY A 80 33.65 -23.49 11.84
CA GLY A 80 33.33 -23.24 10.45
C GLY A 80 32.14 -22.31 10.28
N THR A 81 31.98 -21.75 9.08
CA THR A 81 30.84 -20.93 8.68
C THR A 81 30.01 -21.65 7.63
N PHE A 82 28.70 -21.65 7.80
CA PHE A 82 27.77 -22.06 6.76
C PHE A 82 27.00 -20.83 6.27
N ALA A 83 26.68 -20.77 4.99
CA ALA A 83 25.98 -19.64 4.39
C ALA A 83 25.03 -20.11 3.29
N LEU A 84 23.95 -19.35 3.09
CA LEU A 84 23.02 -19.55 1.98
C LEU A 84 23.44 -18.69 0.78
N PRO A 85 23.27 -19.18 -0.46
CA PRO A 85 23.34 -18.32 -1.65
C PRO A 85 22.40 -17.12 -1.50
N GLY A 86 22.91 -15.90 -1.70
CA GLY A 86 22.10 -14.68 -1.54
C GLY A 86 21.69 -14.35 -0.10
N GLY A 87 22.14 -15.12 0.89
CA GLY A 87 21.91 -14.89 2.33
C GLY A 87 20.56 -15.38 2.86
N SER A 88 19.58 -15.66 2.00
CA SER A 88 18.26 -16.14 2.42
C SER A 88 17.56 -16.93 1.32
N LEU A 89 16.52 -17.68 1.71
CA LEU A 89 15.62 -18.41 0.81
C LEU A 89 14.21 -17.86 0.97
N ILE A 90 13.39 -17.97 -0.08
CA ILE A 90 11.99 -17.56 -0.04
C ILE A 90 11.10 -18.77 -0.35
N ALA A 91 10.11 -19.03 0.50
CA ALA A 91 9.05 -20.00 0.24
C ALA A 91 7.71 -19.38 0.65
N GLY A 92 6.80 -19.24 -0.32
CA GLY A 92 5.54 -18.52 -0.13
C GLY A 92 5.78 -17.09 0.37
N GLN A 93 5.14 -16.74 1.49
CA GLN A 93 5.27 -15.43 2.13
C GLN A 93 6.37 -15.38 3.20
N PHE A 94 7.28 -16.33 3.22
CA PHE A 94 8.29 -16.46 4.28
C PHE A 94 9.70 -16.41 3.71
N LEU A 95 10.56 -15.69 4.43
CA LEU A 95 11.99 -15.61 4.17
C LEU A 95 12.70 -16.45 5.23
N TYR A 96 13.59 -17.36 4.80
CA TYR A 96 14.41 -18.21 5.65
C TYR A 96 15.85 -17.73 5.63
N SER A 97 16.44 -17.57 6.81
CA SER A 97 17.85 -17.24 6.98
C SER A 97 18.54 -18.31 7.83
N LEU A 98 19.84 -18.49 7.62
CA LEU A 98 20.62 -19.46 8.38
C LEU A 98 21.08 -18.84 9.70
N GLN A 99 20.75 -19.49 10.81
CA GLN A 99 21.10 -19.05 12.15
C GLN A 99 21.89 -20.15 12.87
N LYS A 100 22.96 -19.73 13.55
CA LYS A 100 23.76 -20.64 14.38
C LYS A 100 23.30 -20.57 15.83
N ILE A 101 22.92 -21.71 16.39
CA ILE A 101 22.51 -21.84 17.80
C ILE A 101 23.33 -22.94 18.43
N GLY A 102 24.12 -22.57 19.45
CA GLY A 102 25.17 -23.44 19.99
C GLY A 102 26.16 -23.85 18.90
N ASN A 103 26.30 -25.15 18.67
CA ASN A 103 27.16 -25.70 17.61
C ASN A 103 26.43 -25.98 16.29
N ASN A 104 25.10 -25.93 16.30
CA ASN A 104 24.26 -26.35 15.19
C ASN A 104 23.78 -25.16 14.36
N TRP A 105 23.33 -25.45 13.14
CA TRP A 105 22.80 -24.45 12.22
C TRP A 105 21.40 -24.81 11.78
N TYR A 106 20.54 -23.81 11.79
CA TYR A 106 19.11 -23.93 11.56
C TYR A 106 18.66 -22.92 10.51
N LEU A 107 17.67 -23.29 9.70
CA LEU A 107 16.89 -22.33 8.93
C LEU A 107 15.79 -21.77 9.84
N GLN A 108 15.79 -20.44 10.03
CA GLN A 108 14.75 -19.71 10.72
C GLN A 108 14.01 -18.82 9.75
N SER A 109 12.68 -18.82 9.85
CA SER A 109 11.83 -17.99 9.01
C SER A 109 11.24 -16.78 9.72
N GLN A 110 10.93 -15.78 8.89
CA GLN A 110 10.12 -14.63 9.24
C GLN A 110 9.15 -14.32 8.08
N ALA A 111 8.13 -13.52 8.36
CA ALA A 111 7.27 -13.00 7.31
C ALA A 111 8.09 -12.15 6.32
N ASN A 112 7.95 -12.44 5.03
CA ASN A 112 8.56 -11.69 3.93
C ASN A 112 7.62 -10.56 3.48
N THR A 113 7.18 -9.75 4.43
CA THR A 113 6.17 -8.73 4.22
C THR A 113 6.63 -7.37 4.71
N GLY A 114 6.16 -6.32 4.05
CA GLY A 114 6.13 -4.96 4.59
C GLY A 114 4.73 -4.39 4.46
N THR A 115 4.59 -3.11 4.76
CA THR A 115 3.31 -2.39 4.58
C THR A 115 3.47 -1.20 3.66
N VAL A 116 2.38 -0.84 3.00
CA VAL A 116 2.24 0.39 2.22
C VAL A 116 1.10 1.20 2.81
N GLN A 117 1.38 2.46 3.16
CA GLN A 117 0.36 3.39 3.62
C GLN A 117 0.17 4.50 2.58
N VAL A 118 -1.05 4.65 2.09
CA VAL A 118 -1.40 5.76 1.20
C VAL A 118 -1.91 6.92 2.02
N SER A 119 -1.31 8.10 1.85
CA SER A 119 -1.73 9.32 2.51
C SER A 119 -2.24 10.36 1.51
N LYS A 120 -3.08 11.26 2.02
CA LYS A 120 -3.70 12.32 1.26
C LYS A 120 -3.47 13.66 1.95
N THR A 121 -3.09 14.66 1.17
CA THR A 121 -3.07 16.05 1.59
C THR A 121 -3.80 16.93 0.58
N VAL A 122 -4.59 17.87 1.09
CA VAL A 122 -5.28 18.89 0.30
C VAL A 122 -4.71 20.25 0.66
N VAL A 123 -4.17 20.97 -0.32
CA VAL A 123 -3.56 22.28 -0.12
C VAL A 123 -4.44 23.35 -0.76
N GLY A 124 -5.04 24.21 0.06
CA GLY A 124 -5.81 25.36 -0.42
C GLY A 124 -5.07 26.67 -0.20
N PRO A 125 -5.45 27.75 -0.92
CA PRO A 125 -5.03 29.09 -0.57
C PRO A 125 -5.57 29.49 0.81
N GLU A 126 -5.00 30.54 1.40
CA GLU A 126 -5.47 31.07 2.69
C GLU A 126 -6.97 31.39 2.65
N GLY A 127 -7.69 30.96 3.69
CA GLY A 127 -9.15 31.13 3.80
C GLY A 127 -9.98 30.15 2.98
N ALA A 128 -9.38 29.20 2.26
CA ALA A 128 -10.13 28.10 1.65
C ALA A 128 -10.77 27.20 2.73
N PRO A 129 -12.05 26.81 2.60
CA PRO A 129 -12.65 25.84 3.51
C PRO A 129 -11.89 24.52 3.47
N ALA A 130 -11.69 23.90 4.64
CA ALA A 130 -11.04 22.60 4.71
C ALA A 130 -11.93 21.52 4.08
N PHE A 131 -11.31 20.60 3.35
CA PHE A 131 -11.96 19.42 2.82
C PHE A 131 -11.98 18.30 3.88
N SER A 132 -13.16 17.69 4.04
CA SER A 132 -13.35 16.44 4.77
C SER A 132 -14.25 15.54 3.94
N GLY A 133 -13.82 14.30 3.71
CA GLY A 133 -14.50 13.36 2.82
C GLY A 133 -13.67 12.11 2.56
N SER A 134 -14.13 11.25 1.65
CA SER A 134 -13.42 10.03 1.26
C SER A 134 -12.88 10.17 -0.16
N ILE A 135 -11.61 9.79 -0.37
CA ILE A 135 -10.96 9.79 -1.69
C ILE A 135 -10.53 8.36 -2.04
N PRO A 136 -11.06 7.77 -3.12
CA PRO A 136 -10.65 6.45 -3.57
C PRO A 136 -9.25 6.48 -4.18
N PHE A 137 -8.53 5.36 -4.11
CA PHE A 137 -7.25 5.16 -4.77
C PHE A 137 -7.10 3.71 -5.26
N THR A 138 -6.14 3.50 -6.15
CA THR A 138 -5.68 2.16 -6.56
C THR A 138 -4.20 2.04 -6.25
N LEU A 139 -3.83 1.06 -5.42
CA LEU A 139 -2.45 0.66 -5.17
C LEU A 139 -2.06 -0.42 -6.18
N THR A 140 -0.92 -0.25 -6.83
CA THR A 140 -0.34 -1.26 -7.73
C THR A 140 1.09 -1.54 -7.29
N CYS A 141 1.39 -2.81 -7.00
CA CYS A 141 2.74 -3.29 -6.73
C CYS A 141 3.15 -4.31 -7.78
N VAL A 142 4.46 -4.37 -8.06
CA VAL A 142 5.07 -5.36 -8.96
C VAL A 142 6.10 -6.19 -8.22
N SER A 143 6.28 -7.45 -8.66
CA SER A 143 7.15 -8.45 -8.04
C SER A 143 6.80 -8.75 -6.57
N PRO A 144 5.67 -9.43 -6.29
CA PRO A 144 4.65 -9.93 -7.22
C PRO A 144 3.61 -8.85 -7.60
N ASP A 145 2.83 -9.14 -8.63
CA ASP A 145 1.76 -8.25 -9.09
C ASP A 145 0.61 -8.22 -8.06
N LEU A 146 0.29 -7.02 -7.59
CA LEU A 146 -0.84 -6.75 -6.70
C LEU A 146 -1.56 -5.51 -7.21
N SER A 147 -2.88 -5.56 -7.29
CA SER A 147 -3.72 -4.39 -7.55
C SER A 147 -4.87 -4.37 -6.56
N GLN A 148 -4.92 -3.34 -5.72
CA GLN A 148 -5.92 -3.20 -4.68
C GLN A 148 -6.53 -1.80 -4.69
N GLN A 149 -7.86 -1.75 -4.66
CA GLN A 149 -8.60 -0.51 -4.45
C GLN A 149 -8.74 -0.22 -2.96
N GLY A 150 -8.70 1.05 -2.60
CA GLY A 150 -8.94 1.52 -1.24
C GLY A 150 -9.53 2.91 -1.21
N SER A 151 -9.78 3.42 -0.01
CA SER A 151 -10.25 4.78 0.21
C SER A 151 -9.56 5.43 1.40
N ILE A 152 -9.22 6.70 1.28
CA ILE A 152 -8.62 7.50 2.35
C ILE A 152 -9.71 8.39 2.94
N ALA A 153 -9.95 8.26 4.25
CA ALA A 153 -10.73 9.24 4.99
C ALA A 153 -9.88 10.49 5.23
N VAL A 154 -10.28 11.61 4.63
CA VAL A 154 -9.64 12.91 4.81
C VAL A 154 -10.46 13.71 5.80
N VAL A 155 -9.80 14.25 6.82
CA VAL A 155 -10.41 15.14 7.81
C VAL A 155 -9.54 16.36 7.91
N ASN A 156 -10.13 17.54 7.71
CA ASN A 156 -9.43 18.81 7.76
C ASN A 156 -8.16 18.82 6.88
N ASN A 157 -8.33 18.51 5.59
CA ASN A 157 -7.29 18.50 4.56
C ASN A 157 -6.21 17.41 4.65
N ALA A 158 -6.24 16.51 5.63
CA ALA A 158 -5.26 15.43 5.73
C ALA A 158 -5.91 14.09 6.08
N GLY A 159 -5.30 13.00 5.62
CA GLY A 159 -5.76 11.65 5.92
C GLY A 159 -4.75 10.60 5.51
N ALA A 160 -4.86 9.41 6.08
CA ALA A 160 -4.12 8.23 5.65
C ALA A 160 -5.04 7.02 5.71
N ALA A 161 -4.89 6.12 4.74
CA ALA A 161 -5.55 4.82 4.80
C ALA A 161 -4.86 3.92 5.84
N ASP A 162 -5.55 2.84 6.22
CA ASP A 162 -4.92 1.76 6.97
C ASP A 162 -3.77 1.14 6.13
N PRO A 163 -2.67 0.71 6.77
CA PRO A 163 -1.56 0.10 6.05
C PRO A 163 -1.99 -1.19 5.34
N ILE A 164 -1.58 -1.34 4.09
CA ILE A 164 -1.81 -2.52 3.26
C ILE A 164 -0.57 -3.40 3.34
N THR A 165 -0.73 -4.66 3.75
CA THR A 165 0.38 -5.64 3.75
C THR A 165 0.69 -6.11 2.34
N VAL A 166 1.97 -6.05 1.98
CA VAL A 166 2.48 -6.50 0.67
C VAL A 166 3.78 -7.27 0.85
N THR A 167 4.24 -7.97 -0.18
CA THR A 167 5.55 -8.65 -0.16
C THR A 167 6.67 -7.62 -0.04
N ALA A 168 7.64 -7.88 0.85
CA ALA A 168 8.81 -7.04 0.95
C ALA A 168 9.64 -7.11 -0.34
N GLY A 169 10.27 -6.00 -0.73
CA GLY A 169 10.98 -5.89 -2.00
C GLY A 169 10.12 -5.43 -3.18
N SER A 170 8.78 -5.49 -3.07
CA SER A 170 7.89 -5.06 -4.15
C SER A 170 8.03 -3.56 -4.41
N SER A 171 7.90 -3.18 -5.69
CA SER A 171 7.85 -1.76 -6.08
C SER A 171 6.40 -1.34 -6.24
N CYS A 172 5.96 -0.34 -5.48
CA CYS A 172 4.56 0.07 -5.41
C CYS A 172 4.34 1.50 -5.92
N SER A 173 3.20 1.72 -6.54
CA SER A 173 2.72 3.02 -7.03
C SER A 173 1.24 3.18 -6.69
N VAL A 174 0.78 4.43 -6.66
CA VAL A 174 -0.61 4.75 -6.35
C VAL A 174 -1.20 5.64 -7.42
N ALA A 175 -2.44 5.34 -7.80
CA ALA A 175 -3.28 6.19 -8.63
C ALA A 175 -4.44 6.76 -7.80
N GLU A 176 -4.69 8.05 -7.95
CA GLU A 176 -5.87 8.70 -7.40
C GLU A 176 -7.12 8.29 -8.19
N GLY A 177 -8.20 7.94 -7.48
CA GLY A 177 -9.49 7.66 -8.07
C GLY A 177 -10.33 8.92 -8.32
N ALA A 178 -11.61 8.74 -8.59
CA ALA A 178 -12.52 9.87 -8.84
C ALA A 178 -12.65 10.75 -7.59
N LEU A 179 -12.39 12.06 -7.76
CA LEU A 179 -12.52 13.04 -6.68
C LEU A 179 -14.00 13.41 -6.43
N PRO A 180 -14.42 13.56 -5.17
CA PRO A 180 -15.76 14.07 -4.83
C PRO A 180 -15.87 15.56 -5.17
N ALA A 181 -17.04 16.16 -4.92
CA ALA A 181 -17.21 17.61 -5.05
C ALA A 181 -16.20 18.36 -4.16
N ALA A 182 -15.49 19.33 -4.74
CA ALA A 182 -14.59 20.20 -4.01
C ALA A 182 -15.35 21.14 -3.05
N PRO A 183 -14.69 21.71 -2.04
CA PRO A 183 -15.30 22.73 -1.18
C PRO A 183 -15.87 23.92 -1.99
N SER A 184 -16.93 24.53 -1.47
CA SER A 184 -17.66 25.61 -2.16
C SER A 184 -16.74 26.74 -2.63
N GLY A 185 -16.86 27.12 -3.90
CA GLY A 185 -16.03 28.16 -4.54
C GLY A 185 -14.66 27.70 -5.04
N TYR A 186 -14.35 26.40 -4.94
CA TYR A 186 -13.09 25.81 -5.38
C TYR A 186 -13.32 24.61 -6.31
N GLY A 187 -12.29 24.30 -7.11
CA GLY A 187 -12.18 23.08 -7.88
C GLY A 187 -10.86 22.36 -7.55
N TRP A 188 -10.80 21.08 -7.88
CA TRP A 188 -9.56 20.30 -7.71
C TRP A 188 -8.54 20.65 -8.77
N GLY A 189 -7.31 20.93 -8.33
CA GLY A 189 -6.13 20.95 -9.19
C GLY A 189 -5.62 19.54 -9.50
N ALA A 190 -4.67 19.45 -10.42
CA ALA A 190 -4.03 18.18 -10.76
C ALA A 190 -3.39 17.52 -9.52
N ALA A 191 -3.49 16.20 -9.45
CA ALA A 191 -2.84 15.44 -8.39
C ALA A 191 -1.32 15.44 -8.57
N THR A 192 -0.60 15.72 -7.50
CA THR A 192 0.82 15.43 -7.40
C THR A 192 0.97 14.08 -6.70
N LEU A 193 1.55 13.11 -7.42
CA LEU A 193 1.85 11.77 -6.94
C LEU A 193 3.28 11.70 -6.40
N PRO A 194 3.58 10.80 -5.46
CA PRO A 194 4.95 10.65 -4.97
C PRO A 194 5.86 10.18 -6.11
N ALA A 195 7.11 10.65 -6.12
CA ALA A 195 8.13 10.02 -6.96
C ALA A 195 8.25 8.55 -6.58
N ALA A 196 8.58 7.69 -7.54
CA ALA A 196 8.74 6.25 -7.29
C ALA A 196 9.67 6.03 -6.10
N THR A 197 9.09 5.62 -4.97
CA THR A 197 9.85 5.30 -3.77
C THR A 197 10.50 3.94 -3.96
N GLY A 198 11.63 3.70 -3.28
CA GLY A 198 12.33 2.43 -3.33
C GLY A 198 11.45 1.23 -2.94
N PRO A 199 11.99 0.00 -3.03
CA PRO A 199 11.22 -1.21 -2.75
C PRO A 199 10.67 -1.20 -1.32
N VAL A 200 9.54 -1.87 -1.11
CA VAL A 200 8.90 -1.98 0.21
C VAL A 200 9.88 -2.63 1.20
N PRO A 201 10.19 -1.98 2.32
CA PRO A 201 11.15 -2.52 3.30
C PRO A 201 10.59 -3.75 4.02
N LEU A 202 11.45 -4.75 4.27
CA LEU A 202 11.11 -5.94 5.05
C LEU A 202 10.75 -5.54 6.49
N GLY A 203 9.52 -5.87 6.92
CA GLY A 203 8.98 -5.49 8.22
C GLY A 203 8.73 -3.98 8.41
N GLY A 204 8.96 -3.16 7.39
CA GLY A 204 8.80 -1.71 7.46
C GLY A 204 7.54 -1.20 6.74
N ASN A 205 7.39 0.12 6.70
CA ASN A 205 6.29 0.82 6.04
C ASN A 205 6.79 1.74 4.92
N LEU A 206 6.14 1.70 3.76
CA LEU A 206 6.34 2.59 2.64
C LEU A 206 5.16 3.56 2.53
N THR A 207 5.40 4.87 2.62
CA THR A 207 4.33 5.87 2.51
C THR A 207 4.26 6.48 1.11
N LEU A 208 3.08 6.39 0.48
CA LEU A 208 2.79 7.01 -0.81
C LEU A 208 1.83 8.19 -0.61
N ALA A 209 2.31 9.42 -0.82
CA ALA A 209 1.56 10.64 -0.53
C ALA A 209 0.96 11.27 -1.79
N ILE A 210 -0.38 11.33 -1.86
CA ILE A 210 -1.12 12.01 -2.92
C ILE A 210 -1.46 13.43 -2.44
N THR A 211 -1.09 14.45 -3.20
CA THR A 211 -1.45 15.84 -2.90
C THR A 211 -2.37 16.41 -3.99
N ASN A 212 -3.53 16.96 -3.62
CA ASN A 212 -4.25 17.88 -4.53
C ASN A 212 -4.15 19.31 -4.01
N THR A 213 -4.24 20.26 -4.94
CA THR A 213 -4.46 21.66 -4.62
C THR A 213 -5.93 22.05 -4.83
N LEU A 214 -6.44 22.97 -4.03
CA LEU A 214 -7.72 23.64 -4.30
C LEU A 214 -7.46 24.91 -5.11
N VAL A 215 -8.13 25.03 -6.25
CA VAL A 215 -8.03 26.19 -7.14
C VAL A 215 -9.33 26.96 -7.06
N LYS A 216 -9.26 28.26 -6.73
CA LYS A 216 -10.44 29.11 -6.63
C LYS A 216 -11.15 29.18 -7.98
N GLN A 217 -12.45 28.88 -7.99
CA GLN A 217 -13.26 29.05 -9.19
C GLN A 217 -13.75 30.49 -9.26
N ASN A 218 -13.47 31.14 -10.39
CA ASN A 218 -14.13 32.39 -10.71
C ASN A 218 -15.55 32.01 -11.15
N THR A 219 -16.52 32.14 -10.25
CA THR A 219 -17.92 32.11 -10.63
C THR A 219 -18.09 33.11 -11.77
N PRO A 220 -18.68 32.75 -12.92
CA PRO A 220 -19.08 33.77 -13.87
C PRO A 220 -19.95 34.75 -13.10
N THR A 221 -19.56 36.02 -13.04
CA THR A 221 -20.49 37.07 -12.64
C THR A 221 -21.71 36.85 -13.52
N ALA A 222 -22.85 36.50 -12.93
CA ALA A 222 -24.09 36.38 -13.68
C ALA A 222 -24.19 37.65 -14.52
N THR A 223 -24.14 37.53 -15.85
CA THR A 223 -24.41 38.67 -16.71
C THR A 223 -25.76 39.19 -16.24
N PRO A 224 -25.85 40.42 -15.70
CA PRO A 224 -27.12 40.93 -15.21
C PRO A 224 -28.08 40.80 -16.37
N THR A 225 -29.12 39.99 -16.19
CA THR A 225 -30.20 39.93 -17.17
C THR A 225 -30.69 41.37 -17.29
N PRO A 226 -30.65 41.99 -18.48
CA PRO A 226 -31.14 43.35 -18.62
C PRO A 226 -32.58 43.36 -18.13
N VAL A 227 -32.84 44.18 -17.11
CA VAL A 227 -34.21 44.42 -16.65
C VAL A 227 -34.99 44.86 -17.89
N PRO A 228 -36.07 44.17 -18.30
CA PRO A 228 -36.85 44.61 -19.44
C PRO A 228 -37.32 46.03 -19.14
N SER A 229 -36.81 47.00 -19.89
CA SER A 229 -37.31 48.36 -19.79
C SER A 229 -38.76 48.33 -20.28
N LEU A 230 -39.69 48.72 -19.41
CA LEU A 230 -41.06 48.97 -19.82
C LEU A 230 -41.00 49.99 -20.95
N SER A 231 -41.45 49.60 -22.15
CA SER A 231 -41.58 50.55 -23.26
C SER A 231 -42.41 51.74 -22.80
N GLN A 232 -42.12 52.95 -23.28
CA GLN A 232 -42.87 54.16 -22.93
C GLN A 232 -44.38 54.00 -23.15
N TRP A 233 -44.77 53.12 -24.08
CA TRP A 233 -46.16 52.73 -24.33
C TRP A 233 -46.81 51.96 -23.15
N ALA A 234 -46.05 51.12 -22.44
CA ALA A 234 -46.54 50.38 -21.28
C ALA A 234 -46.82 51.29 -20.06
N LEU A 235 -46.06 52.38 -19.90
CA LEU A 235 -46.31 53.40 -18.87
C LEU A 235 -47.51 54.29 -19.21
N ALA A 236 -47.76 54.59 -20.48
CA ALA A 236 -48.93 55.36 -20.92
C ALA A 236 -50.26 54.59 -20.76
N LEU A 237 -50.23 53.26 -20.93
CA LEU A 237 -51.41 52.42 -20.69
C LEU A 237 -51.76 52.30 -19.20
N LEU A 238 -50.76 52.33 -18.31
CA LEU A 238 -51.00 52.26 -16.87
C LEU A 238 -51.56 53.58 -16.29
N SER A 239 -51.27 54.73 -16.90
CA SER A 239 -51.80 56.02 -16.46
C SER A 239 -53.24 56.29 -16.93
N LEU A 240 -53.69 55.71 -18.05
CA LEU A 240 -55.07 55.86 -18.54
C LEU A 240 -56.11 55.11 -17.71
N VAL A 241 -55.72 54.03 -17.01
CA VAL A 241 -56.64 53.25 -16.16
C VAL A 241 -56.95 53.98 -14.84
N MET A 242 -56.08 54.87 -14.37
CA MET A 242 -56.28 55.63 -13.12
C MET A 242 -57.04 56.96 -13.30
N ALA A 243 -57.30 57.42 -14.53
CA ALA A 243 -58.07 58.63 -14.81
C ALA A 243 -59.55 58.37 -15.19
N GLY A 244 -59.96 57.11 -15.35
CA GLY A 244 -61.32 56.74 -15.81
C GLY A 244 -62.39 56.62 -14.71
N PHE A 245 -62.05 56.69 -13.42
CA PHE A 245 -62.98 56.40 -12.32
C PHE A 245 -63.65 57.62 -11.66
N THR A 246 -63.45 58.86 -12.15
CA THR A 246 -64.03 60.07 -11.55
C THR A 246 -65.22 60.69 -12.28
N ALA A 247 -65.78 60.03 -13.31
CA ALA A 247 -66.91 60.55 -14.07
C ALA A 247 -68.11 59.59 -14.14
N MET A 248 -68.69 59.24 -13.00
CA MET A 248 -70.09 58.75 -12.97
C MET A 248 -70.87 59.53 -11.92
N GLY A 249 -71.18 60.77 -12.32
CA GLY A 249 -71.95 61.73 -11.55
C GLY A 249 -73.43 61.37 -11.45
N LEU A 250 -73.99 61.85 -10.33
CA LEU A 250 -75.39 61.81 -9.92
C LEU A 250 -76.38 62.05 -11.08
N ARG A 251 -77.43 61.21 -11.14
CA ARG A 251 -78.72 61.62 -11.69
C ARG A 251 -79.85 61.26 -10.71
N ARG A 252 -80.19 62.22 -9.86
CA ARG A 252 -81.48 62.28 -9.15
C ARG A 252 -82.55 62.65 -10.18
N SER A 253 -83.59 61.83 -10.34
CA SER A 253 -84.86 62.23 -10.96
C SER A 253 -85.98 62.13 -9.94
N ARG A 254 -86.60 63.27 -9.63
CA ARG A 254 -87.92 63.38 -9.00
C ARG A 254 -89.02 63.27 -10.05
N MET A 255 -90.14 62.64 -9.68
CA MET A 255 -91.56 62.79 -10.10
C MET A 255 -92.19 61.40 -10.00
N ARG A 256 -93.34 61.17 -9.37
CA ARG A 256 -94.49 62.00 -8.97
C ARG A 256 -95.08 61.41 -7.70
#